data_AF-A0A2E0HDU8-F1
#
_entry.id   AF-A0A2E0HDU8-F1
#
_cell.length_a   1.000
_cell.length_b   1.000
_cell.length_c   1.000
_cell.angle_alpha   90.00
_cell.angle_beta   90.00
_cell.angle_gamma   90.00
#
_symmetry.space_group_name_H-M   'P 1'
#
loop_
_entity.id
_entity.type
_entity.pdbx_description
1 polymer ?
#
loop_
_entity_poly.entity_id
_entity_poly.type
_entity_poly.pdbx_seq_one_letter_code
_entity_poly.pdbx_strand_id
1 'polypeptide(L)'
;MGTMKVAGPLLLCLLLVACGRPELKEFHPTSVGGQYVKLDGRGQPMGPREGPWACVRDTSSGLTWAVKSDDERRHHYSSTYRWSGDGTQDQGFSHLRGGPQGSCGDAAEGGCTTADYIRLTNREGLCGFQDWRLPSLTELRTLLAHYRPEPEPQVCQCFFPRTRRGGYWSADWDPATGQARALNFASGEARAYPLASYFYVRLVRGPGGSP
;
A
#
# COMPACT_ATOMS: atom_id res chain seq x y z
N MET A 1 61.42 -6.44 -62.74
CA MET A 1 61.51 -7.70 -61.97
C MET A 1 62.28 -7.43 -60.69
N GLY A 2 61.69 -7.75 -59.54
CA GLY A 2 62.38 -7.84 -58.24
C GLY A 2 62.37 -6.58 -57.37
N THR A 3 61.57 -6.57 -56.31
CA THR A 3 62.03 -6.82 -54.92
C THR A 3 60.91 -6.52 -53.91
N MET A 4 60.67 -7.50 -53.03
CA MET A 4 60.28 -7.41 -51.62
C MET A 4 59.31 -6.31 -51.14
N LYS A 5 58.21 -6.75 -50.51
CA LYS A 5 58.10 -6.73 -49.05
C LYS A 5 56.98 -7.64 -48.54
N VAL A 6 57.40 -8.59 -47.72
CA VAL A 6 56.56 -9.46 -46.89
C VAL A 6 55.94 -8.58 -45.80
N ALA A 7 54.62 -8.64 -45.63
CA ALA A 7 53.94 -8.16 -44.44
C ALA A 7 53.17 -9.35 -43.86
N GLY A 8 53.81 -10.06 -42.93
CA GLY A 8 53.14 -11.09 -42.14
C GLY A 8 52.10 -10.43 -41.23
N PRO A 9 50.91 -11.02 -41.05
CA PRO A 9 49.96 -10.49 -40.09
C PRO A 9 50.53 -10.68 -38.68
N LEU A 10 50.63 -9.57 -37.95
CA LEU A 10 50.88 -9.58 -36.52
C LEU A 10 49.82 -10.45 -35.84
N LEU A 11 50.27 -11.54 -35.24
CA LEU A 11 49.49 -12.33 -34.30
C LEU A 11 49.31 -11.48 -33.04
N LEU A 12 48.29 -10.64 -33.03
CA LEU A 12 47.86 -9.92 -31.84
C LEU A 12 47.19 -10.96 -30.91
N CYS A 13 47.96 -11.47 -29.94
CA CYS A 13 47.43 -12.22 -28.82
C CYS A 13 46.43 -11.33 -28.06
N LEU A 14 45.14 -11.44 -28.42
CA LEU A 14 44.03 -11.03 -27.59
C LEU A 14 44.05 -11.93 -26.35
N LEU A 15 44.75 -11.48 -25.31
CA LEU A 15 44.53 -11.94 -23.95
C LEU A 15 43.08 -11.56 -23.62
N LEU A 16 42.17 -12.50 -23.83
CA LEU A 16 40.85 -12.48 -23.22
C LEU A 16 41.09 -12.56 -21.71
N VAL A 17 41.28 -11.42 -21.08
CA VAL A 17 41.01 -11.27 -19.66
C VAL A 17 39.52 -11.56 -19.55
N ALA A 18 39.20 -12.82 -19.23
CA ALA A 18 37.93 -13.21 -18.69
C ALA A 18 37.81 -12.51 -17.33
N CYS A 19 37.53 -11.20 -17.39
CA CYS A 19 36.97 -10.48 -16.28
C CYS A 19 35.61 -11.15 -16.11
N GLY A 20 35.56 -12.14 -15.22
CA GLY A 20 34.33 -12.77 -14.82
C GLY A 20 33.40 -11.65 -14.41
N ARG A 21 32.50 -11.26 -15.31
CA ARG A 21 31.36 -10.44 -14.95
C ARG A 21 30.71 -11.26 -13.86
N PRO A 22 30.64 -10.78 -12.60
CA PRO A 22 29.69 -11.40 -11.70
C PRO A 22 28.37 -11.29 -12.44
N GLU A 23 27.78 -12.44 -12.80
CA GLU A 23 26.38 -12.47 -13.16
C GLU A 23 25.70 -11.75 -12.00
N LEU A 24 25.26 -10.52 -12.28
CA LEU A 24 24.28 -9.89 -11.43
C LEU A 24 23.13 -10.87 -11.50
N LYS A 25 22.96 -11.66 -10.43
CA LYS A 25 21.77 -12.49 -10.25
C LYS A 25 20.62 -11.55 -10.53
N GLU A 26 20.00 -11.72 -11.68
CA GLU A 26 18.77 -11.03 -12.00
C GLU A 26 17.86 -11.30 -10.80
N PHE A 27 17.45 -10.23 -10.12
CA PHE A 27 16.54 -10.33 -9.00
C PHE A 27 15.24 -10.89 -9.57
N HIS A 28 15.12 -12.22 -9.56
CA HIS A 28 13.92 -12.91 -9.97
C HIS A 28 12.90 -12.68 -8.84
N PRO A 29 11.80 -11.96 -9.10
CA PRO A 29 10.82 -11.64 -8.07
C PRO A 29 9.90 -12.84 -7.80
N THR A 30 10.46 -14.04 -7.65
CA THR A 30 9.66 -15.28 -7.58
C THR A 30 9.10 -15.61 -6.20
N SER A 31 9.29 -14.74 -5.20
CA SER A 31 8.64 -14.92 -3.88
C SER A 31 7.83 -13.72 -3.38
N VAL A 32 7.68 -12.65 -4.19
CA VAL A 32 6.82 -11.49 -3.84
C VAL A 32 5.90 -11.07 -5.00
N GLY A 33 6.08 -11.60 -6.21
CA GLY A 33 5.35 -11.17 -7.41
C GLY A 33 4.07 -11.97 -7.78
N GLY A 34 3.84 -13.14 -7.19
CA GLY A 34 2.69 -14.00 -7.56
C GLY A 34 1.42 -13.78 -6.74
N GLN A 35 1.55 -13.17 -5.56
CA GLN A 35 0.43 -13.01 -4.62
C GLN A 35 -0.42 -11.77 -4.91
N TYR A 36 0.14 -10.74 -5.55
CA TYR A 36 -0.55 -9.47 -5.78
C TYR A 36 -0.86 -9.24 -7.25
N VAL A 37 -2.12 -8.92 -7.54
CA VAL A 37 -2.63 -8.56 -8.86
C VAL A 37 -3.12 -7.12 -8.83
N LYS A 38 -2.59 -6.26 -9.70
CA LYS A 38 -3.06 -4.88 -9.87
C LYS A 38 -4.44 -4.87 -10.52
N LEU A 39 -5.33 -3.99 -10.05
CA LEU A 39 -6.66 -3.81 -10.60
C LEU A 39 -6.89 -2.36 -11.03
N ASP A 40 -7.55 -2.17 -12.18
CA ASP A 40 -7.92 -0.86 -12.69
C ASP A 40 -9.07 -0.21 -11.88
N GLY A 41 -9.51 0.98 -12.31
CA GLY A 41 -10.63 1.69 -11.67
C GLY A 41 -11.99 0.98 -11.73
N ARG A 42 -12.10 -0.13 -12.47
CA ARG A 42 -13.29 -1.00 -12.57
C ARG A 42 -13.07 -2.37 -11.92
N GLY A 43 -11.96 -2.55 -11.20
CA GLY A 43 -11.65 -3.81 -10.52
C GLY A 43 -11.16 -4.91 -11.47
N GLN A 44 -10.78 -4.58 -12.71
CA GLN A 44 -10.30 -5.55 -13.68
C GLN A 44 -8.79 -5.77 -13.53
N PRO A 45 -8.29 -7.03 -13.65
CA PRO A 45 -6.86 -7.32 -13.59
C PRO A 45 -6.06 -6.56 -14.65
N MET A 46 -4.89 -6.10 -14.25
CA MET A 46 -3.93 -5.39 -15.11
C MET A 46 -2.62 -6.16 -15.22
N GLY A 47 -1.89 -5.92 -16.31
CA GLY A 47 -0.53 -6.43 -16.47
C GLY A 47 0.45 -5.92 -15.41
N PRO A 48 1.52 -6.66 -15.10
CA PRO A 48 2.46 -6.31 -14.02
C PRO A 48 3.15 -4.95 -14.21
N ARG A 49 3.34 -4.52 -15.46
CA ARG A 49 3.96 -3.24 -15.83
C ARG A 49 2.95 -2.13 -16.15
N GLU A 50 1.67 -2.41 -16.08
CA GLU A 50 0.63 -1.43 -16.37
C GLU A 50 0.31 -0.53 -15.16
N GLY A 51 -0.24 0.64 -15.45
CA GLY A 51 -0.71 1.62 -14.49
C GLY A 51 -1.37 2.82 -15.17
N PRO A 52 -2.01 3.72 -14.40
CA PRO A 52 -2.22 3.63 -12.95
C PRO A 52 -3.23 2.53 -12.58
N TRP A 53 -3.07 1.94 -11.40
CA TRP A 53 -4.03 0.98 -10.83
C TRP A 53 -4.66 1.57 -9.57
N ALA A 54 -5.92 1.23 -9.31
CA ALA A 54 -6.69 1.77 -8.20
C ALA A 54 -6.77 0.80 -7.01
N CYS A 55 -6.63 -0.50 -7.26
CA CYS A 55 -6.69 -1.53 -6.23
C CYS A 55 -5.65 -2.63 -6.45
N VAL A 56 -5.39 -3.41 -5.40
CA VAL A 56 -4.53 -4.59 -5.45
C VAL A 56 -5.25 -5.77 -4.82
N ARG A 57 -5.40 -6.86 -5.56
CA ARG A 57 -5.91 -8.13 -5.04
C ARG A 57 -4.77 -8.99 -4.54
N ASP A 58 -4.88 -9.47 -3.31
CA ASP A 58 -4.08 -10.55 -2.76
C ASP A 58 -4.75 -11.89 -3.09
N THR A 59 -4.11 -12.70 -3.93
CA THR A 59 -4.63 -14.00 -4.36
C THR A 59 -4.52 -15.06 -3.28
N SER A 60 -3.67 -14.87 -2.27
CA SER A 60 -3.47 -15.83 -1.18
C SER A 60 -4.59 -15.75 -0.14
N SER A 61 -4.98 -14.54 0.25
CA SER A 61 -6.05 -14.29 1.21
C SER A 61 -7.42 -14.06 0.56
N GLY A 62 -7.44 -13.74 -0.74
CA GLY A 62 -8.66 -13.30 -1.43
C GLY A 62 -9.04 -11.84 -1.13
N LEU A 63 -8.26 -11.13 -0.32
CA LEU A 63 -8.50 -9.74 0.01
C LEU A 63 -8.19 -8.82 -1.18
N THR A 64 -8.89 -7.70 -1.26
CA THR A 64 -8.57 -6.63 -2.19
C THR A 64 -8.42 -5.33 -1.42
N TRP A 65 -7.36 -4.60 -1.72
CA TRP A 65 -6.90 -3.43 -1.00
C TRP A 65 -7.00 -2.18 -1.87
N ALA A 66 -7.49 -1.09 -1.29
CA ALA A 66 -7.49 0.21 -1.94
C ALA A 66 -6.07 0.76 -2.07
N VAL A 67 -5.72 1.35 -3.21
CA VAL A 67 -4.45 2.07 -3.43
C VAL A 67 -4.64 3.56 -3.13
N LYS A 68 -3.61 4.21 -2.58
CA LYS A 68 -3.66 5.64 -2.24
C LYS A 68 -3.32 6.49 -3.47
N SER A 69 -4.04 7.58 -3.65
CA SER A 69 -3.86 8.54 -4.74
C SER A 69 -3.11 9.78 -4.26
N ASP A 70 -2.71 10.62 -5.20
CA ASP A 70 -2.22 11.99 -5.02
C ASP A 70 -3.23 13.04 -5.51
N ASP A 71 -4.48 12.65 -5.79
CA ASP A 71 -5.53 13.61 -6.02
C ASP A 71 -5.95 14.26 -4.69
N GLU A 72 -6.31 15.54 -4.69
CA GLU A 72 -6.69 16.31 -3.48
C GLU A 72 -8.03 15.84 -2.85
N ARG A 73 -8.49 14.64 -3.19
CA ARG A 73 -9.73 14.04 -2.72
C ARG A 73 -9.45 13.16 -1.49
N ARG A 74 -10.50 12.48 -1.01
CA ARG A 74 -10.44 11.63 0.19
C ARG A 74 -9.42 10.47 0.08
N HIS A 75 -9.07 10.06 -1.13
CA HIS A 75 -8.07 9.00 -1.31
C HIS A 75 -6.63 9.50 -1.25
N HIS A 76 -6.40 10.82 -1.06
CA HIS A 76 -5.09 11.42 -0.95
C HIS A 76 -4.23 10.70 0.09
N TYR A 77 -2.98 10.48 -0.26
CA TYR A 77 -2.05 9.67 0.53
C TYR A 77 -1.70 10.30 1.88
N SER A 78 -1.80 11.62 2.03
CA SER A 78 -1.54 12.31 3.31
C SER A 78 -2.78 12.45 4.20
N SER A 79 -3.95 12.02 3.74
CA SER A 79 -5.19 12.15 4.51
C SER A 79 -5.18 11.25 5.75
N THR A 80 -5.51 11.85 6.89
CA THR A 80 -5.63 11.18 8.18
C THR A 80 -7.05 11.27 8.70
N TYR A 81 -7.45 10.25 9.43
CA TYR A 81 -8.81 10.06 9.91
C TYR A 81 -8.80 9.76 11.40
N ARG A 82 -9.82 10.23 12.08
CA ARG A 82 -10.16 9.85 13.44
C ARG A 82 -10.91 8.53 13.43
N TRP A 83 -10.64 7.65 14.39
CA TRP A 83 -11.38 6.40 14.50
C TRP A 83 -12.82 6.65 14.98
N SER A 84 -13.78 5.98 14.35
CA SER A 84 -15.24 6.17 14.63
C SER A 84 -16.08 4.91 14.41
N GLY A 85 -15.41 3.77 14.23
CA GLY A 85 -16.04 2.51 13.83
C GLY A 85 -15.47 1.95 12.53
N ASP A 86 -15.88 0.73 12.24
CA ASP A 86 -15.50 -0.09 11.08
C ASP A 86 -16.43 0.09 9.87
N GLY A 87 -17.39 1.02 9.96
CA GLY A 87 -18.40 1.28 8.93
C GLY A 87 -19.75 0.60 9.17
N THR A 88 -19.90 -0.25 10.20
CA THR A 88 -21.17 -0.92 10.54
C THR A 88 -21.98 -0.18 11.60
N GLN A 89 -21.34 0.61 12.46
CA GLN A 89 -21.96 1.46 13.46
C GLN A 89 -21.17 2.77 13.62
N ASP A 90 -21.86 3.91 13.64
CA ASP A 90 -21.30 5.13 14.24
C ASP A 90 -21.44 4.93 15.75
N GLN A 91 -20.31 4.75 16.44
CA GLN A 91 -20.27 4.53 17.90
C GLN A 91 -20.61 5.82 18.68
N GLY A 92 -21.48 6.65 18.11
CA GLY A 92 -21.83 7.96 18.61
C GLY A 92 -20.61 8.88 18.69
N PHE A 93 -19.58 8.71 17.88
CA PHE A 93 -18.41 9.60 17.92
C PHE A 93 -18.38 10.60 16.76
N SER A 94 -19.29 10.51 15.78
CA SER A 94 -19.36 11.50 14.69
C SER A 94 -19.73 12.91 15.15
N HIS A 95 -20.41 13.05 16.30
CA HIS A 95 -20.80 14.35 16.86
C HIS A 95 -19.61 15.14 17.46
N LEU A 96 -18.44 14.52 17.64
CA LEU A 96 -17.20 15.19 18.02
C LEU A 96 -16.58 15.92 16.82
N ARG A 97 -17.40 16.72 16.13
CA ARG A 97 -16.96 17.65 15.08
C ARG A 97 -16.13 18.75 15.75
N GLY A 98 -14.93 19.01 15.25
CA GLY A 98 -14.13 20.17 15.69
C GLY A 98 -12.88 19.90 16.53
N GLY A 99 -12.23 18.73 16.39
CA GLY A 99 -10.82 18.59 16.78
C GLY A 99 -9.88 19.19 15.71
N PRO A 100 -8.61 19.53 16.04
CA PRO A 100 -7.64 20.01 15.06
C PRO A 100 -7.60 19.04 13.87
N GLN A 101 -7.75 19.62 12.68
CA GLN A 101 -8.23 18.94 11.48
C GLN A 101 -7.39 17.70 11.12
N GLY A 102 -8.04 16.54 11.00
CA GLY A 102 -7.53 15.49 10.11
C GLY A 102 -7.37 16.06 8.71
N SER A 103 -6.32 15.70 7.98
CA SER A 103 -5.99 16.29 6.67
C SER A 103 -6.78 15.63 5.52
N CYS A 104 -8.03 15.24 5.75
CA CYS A 104 -8.83 14.52 4.75
C CYS A 104 -9.43 15.41 3.66
N GLY A 105 -9.04 16.70 3.63
CA GLY A 105 -9.43 17.73 2.66
C GLY A 105 -10.72 18.47 3.04
N ASP A 106 -10.89 19.69 2.52
CA ASP A 106 -12.04 20.58 2.76
C ASP A 106 -13.39 20.04 2.19
N ALA A 107 -13.37 18.88 1.52
CA ALA A 107 -14.52 18.24 0.88
C ALA A 107 -15.19 17.12 1.71
N ALA A 108 -14.86 16.99 3.00
CA ALA A 108 -15.42 15.95 3.85
C ALA A 108 -16.82 16.32 4.37
N GLU A 109 -17.84 16.15 3.52
CA GLU A 109 -19.20 15.86 3.98
C GLU A 109 -19.16 14.66 4.94
N GLY A 110 -19.01 14.91 6.24
CA GLY A 110 -18.90 13.82 7.22
C GLY A 110 -17.93 13.99 8.38
N GLY A 111 -17.01 14.96 8.28
CA GLY A 111 -15.87 15.02 9.22
C GLY A 111 -14.87 13.89 8.94
N CYS A 112 -13.58 14.14 9.16
CA CYS A 112 -12.49 13.21 8.85
C CYS A 112 -12.50 11.97 9.78
N THR A 113 -13.49 11.08 9.61
CA THR A 113 -13.68 9.87 10.40
C THR A 113 -13.53 8.61 9.54
N THR A 114 -13.22 7.47 10.17
CA THR A 114 -13.17 6.17 9.47
C THR A 114 -14.52 5.78 8.88
N ALA A 115 -15.62 6.00 9.60
CA ALA A 115 -16.97 5.64 9.17
C ALA A 115 -17.39 6.45 7.93
N ASP A 116 -17.10 7.75 7.91
CA ASP A 116 -17.37 8.61 6.77
C ASP A 116 -16.52 8.25 5.56
N TYR A 117 -15.23 7.96 5.78
CA TYR A 117 -14.35 7.49 4.70
C TYR A 117 -14.86 6.19 4.07
N ILE A 118 -15.29 5.22 4.88
CA ILE A 118 -15.85 3.94 4.43
C ILE A 118 -17.16 4.17 3.66
N ARG A 119 -18.12 4.87 4.27
CA ARG A 119 -19.43 5.18 3.66
C ARG A 119 -19.27 5.86 2.31
N LEU A 120 -18.40 6.86 2.23
CA LEU A 120 -18.20 7.63 1.02
C LEU A 120 -17.45 6.85 -0.06
N THR A 121 -16.45 6.04 0.32
CA THR A 121 -15.75 5.16 -0.64
C THR A 121 -16.70 4.11 -1.22
N ASN A 122 -17.60 3.57 -0.39
CA ASN A 122 -18.62 2.61 -0.84
C ASN A 122 -19.65 3.26 -1.76
N ARG A 123 -20.04 4.51 -1.50
CA ARG A 123 -20.90 5.28 -2.42
C ARG A 123 -20.23 5.60 -3.75
N GLU A 124 -18.92 5.87 -3.74
CA GLU A 124 -18.13 6.11 -4.94
C GLU A 124 -17.98 4.85 -5.80
N GLY A 125 -17.98 3.66 -5.18
CA GLY A 125 -17.79 2.43 -5.91
C GLY A 125 -16.33 2.23 -6.34
N LEU A 126 -15.36 2.56 -5.48
CA LEU A 126 -13.93 2.45 -5.79
C LEU A 126 -13.59 1.05 -6.34
N CYS A 127 -12.96 1.00 -7.52
CA CYS A 127 -12.67 -0.23 -8.26
C CYS A 127 -13.91 -1.05 -8.63
N GLY A 128 -15.07 -0.42 -8.77
CA GLY A 128 -16.35 -1.08 -9.00
C GLY A 128 -16.95 -1.75 -7.75
N PHE A 129 -16.42 -1.47 -6.56
CA PHE A 129 -16.76 -2.17 -5.32
C PHE A 129 -17.37 -1.25 -4.26
N GLN A 130 -18.33 -1.78 -3.50
CA GLN A 130 -19.13 -1.02 -2.52
C GLN A 130 -19.17 -1.64 -1.11
N ASP A 131 -18.32 -2.63 -0.86
CA ASP A 131 -18.20 -3.40 0.38
C ASP A 131 -16.83 -3.23 1.03
N TRP A 132 -16.24 -2.04 0.89
CA TRP A 132 -15.03 -1.65 1.59
C TRP A 132 -15.28 -1.53 3.09
N ARG A 133 -14.29 -1.95 3.87
CA ARG A 133 -14.26 -1.86 5.32
C ARG A 133 -12.87 -1.48 5.83
N LEU A 134 -12.80 -1.16 7.12
CA LEU A 134 -11.52 -1.05 7.81
C LEU A 134 -10.90 -2.46 7.95
N PRO A 135 -9.58 -2.62 7.75
CA PRO A 135 -8.91 -3.90 7.94
C PRO A 135 -8.76 -4.23 9.42
N SER A 136 -8.73 -5.51 9.77
CA SER A 136 -8.23 -5.95 11.08
C SER A 136 -6.72 -5.71 11.20
N LEU A 137 -6.19 -5.77 12.41
CA LEU A 137 -4.74 -5.66 12.61
C LEU A 137 -3.98 -6.82 11.96
N THR A 138 -4.57 -8.02 11.98
CA THR A 138 -3.99 -9.22 11.35
C THR A 138 -3.88 -9.03 9.84
N GLU A 139 -4.92 -8.48 9.19
CA GLU A 139 -4.88 -8.17 7.76
C GLU A 139 -3.84 -7.10 7.43
N LEU A 140 -3.74 -6.01 8.23
CA LEU A 140 -2.72 -4.99 7.97
C LEU A 140 -1.30 -5.55 8.04
N ARG A 141 -1.04 -6.53 8.91
CA ARG A 141 0.27 -7.16 9.03
C ARG A 141 0.67 -7.95 7.78
N THR A 142 -0.28 -8.45 6.98
CA THR A 142 0.05 -9.19 5.74
C THR A 142 0.67 -8.28 4.68
N LEU A 143 0.50 -6.96 4.81
CA LEU A 143 1.14 -5.98 3.92
C LEU A 143 2.61 -5.73 4.26
N LEU A 144 3.09 -6.18 5.42
CA LEU A 144 4.47 -5.93 5.85
C LEU A 144 5.46 -6.68 4.97
N ALA A 145 6.44 -5.95 4.44
CA ALA A 145 7.54 -6.48 3.65
C ALA A 145 8.84 -6.39 4.45
N HIS A 146 9.33 -7.53 4.95
CA HIS A 146 10.48 -7.63 5.88
C HIS A 146 11.84 -7.18 5.33
N TYR A 147 11.94 -6.80 4.05
CA TYR A 147 13.19 -6.37 3.42
C TYR A 147 13.00 -5.05 2.66
N ARG A 148 12.94 -3.94 3.40
CA ARG A 148 12.98 -2.60 2.82
C ARG A 148 14.08 -1.78 3.51
N PRO A 149 15.01 -1.18 2.77
CA PRO A 149 15.99 -0.29 3.39
C PRO A 149 15.23 0.88 4.02
N GLU A 150 15.60 1.23 5.26
CA GLU A 150 15.22 2.53 5.79
C GLU A 150 15.71 3.62 4.81
N PRO A 151 14.95 4.69 4.58
CA PRO A 151 13.79 5.16 5.36
C PRO A 151 12.42 4.73 4.82
N GLU A 152 12.31 3.77 3.90
CA GLU A 152 11.02 3.40 3.29
C GLU A 152 10.04 2.75 4.28
N PRO A 153 8.71 2.90 4.12
CA PRO A 153 7.78 2.10 4.89
C PRO A 153 7.95 0.62 4.51
N GLN A 154 7.68 -0.25 5.47
CA GLN A 154 7.78 -1.70 5.35
C GLN A 154 6.61 -2.29 4.54
N VAL A 155 6.28 -1.72 3.38
CA VAL A 155 5.22 -2.18 2.46
C VAL A 155 5.79 -2.13 1.04
N CYS A 156 5.38 -3.03 0.14
CA CYS A 156 5.84 -2.91 -1.25
C CYS A 156 5.23 -1.69 -1.95
N GLN A 157 6.04 -0.65 -2.14
CA GLN A 157 5.67 0.52 -2.97
C GLN A 157 5.33 0.14 -4.42
N CYS A 158 5.83 -1.01 -4.89
CA CYS A 158 5.54 -1.56 -6.21
C CYS A 158 4.05 -1.85 -6.45
N PHE A 159 3.30 -2.19 -5.38
CA PHE A 159 1.86 -2.47 -5.42
C PHE A 159 1.06 -1.42 -4.64
N PHE A 160 1.64 -0.88 -3.58
CA PHE A 160 1.02 0.10 -2.70
C PHE A 160 1.80 1.43 -2.72
N PRO A 161 1.85 2.12 -3.87
CA PRO A 161 2.54 3.38 -3.97
C PRO A 161 1.91 4.40 -3.03
N ARG A 162 2.69 5.43 -2.69
CA ARG A 162 2.26 6.51 -1.78
C ARG A 162 1.84 6.00 -0.40
N THR A 163 2.31 4.82 0.02
CA THR A 163 2.19 4.41 1.42
C THR A 163 3.05 5.36 2.25
N ARG A 164 2.44 6.08 3.19
CA ARG A 164 3.15 6.91 4.17
C ARG A 164 3.73 6.06 5.29
N ARG A 165 4.86 6.50 5.82
CA ARG A 165 5.38 6.07 7.11
C ARG A 165 4.43 6.59 8.20
N GLY A 166 4.08 5.73 9.16
CA GLY A 166 3.20 6.09 10.28
C GLY A 166 2.11 5.07 10.51
N GLY A 167 1.24 5.37 11.48
CA GLY A 167 0.14 4.51 11.91
C GLY A 167 -0.99 4.43 10.89
N TYR A 168 -1.52 3.23 10.69
CA TYR A 168 -2.72 2.93 9.91
C TYR A 168 -3.76 2.31 10.83
N TRP A 169 -4.96 2.88 10.86
CA TRP A 169 -6.04 2.35 11.69
C TRP A 169 -6.47 0.94 11.28
N SER A 170 -6.76 0.13 12.29
CA SER A 170 -7.47 -1.15 12.16
C SER A 170 -8.88 -1.08 12.75
N ALA A 171 -9.71 -2.07 12.43
CA ALA A 171 -11.02 -2.29 13.04
C ALA A 171 -10.92 -2.71 14.52
N ASP A 172 -9.78 -3.23 14.96
CA ASP A 172 -9.54 -3.68 16.32
C ASP A 172 -9.63 -2.51 17.31
N TRP A 173 -10.62 -2.55 18.20
CA TRP A 173 -10.82 -1.56 19.26
C TRP A 173 -11.29 -2.22 20.55
N ASP A 174 -11.06 -1.53 21.66
CA ASP A 174 -11.44 -1.99 22.99
C ASP A 174 -12.44 -1.00 23.63
N PRO A 175 -13.70 -1.40 23.86
CA PRO A 175 -14.71 -0.58 24.50
C PRO A 175 -14.41 -0.23 25.95
N ALA A 176 -13.67 -1.07 26.68
CA ALA A 176 -13.35 -0.82 28.08
C ALA A 176 -12.37 0.34 28.23
N THR A 177 -11.43 0.48 27.29
CA THR A 177 -10.41 1.53 27.31
C THR A 177 -10.74 2.71 26.40
N GLY A 178 -11.66 2.57 25.46
CA GLY A 178 -11.94 3.59 24.45
C GLY A 178 -10.73 3.82 23.53
N GLN A 179 -10.04 2.74 23.17
CA GLN A 179 -8.85 2.80 22.32
C GLN A 179 -8.99 1.91 21.11
N ALA A 180 -8.47 2.37 19.97
CA ALA A 180 -8.36 1.60 18.74
C ALA A 180 -6.89 1.30 18.44
N ARG A 181 -6.63 0.24 17.68
CA ARG A 181 -5.27 -0.16 17.33
C ARG A 181 -4.86 0.38 15.96
N ALA A 182 -3.62 0.85 15.87
CA ALA A 182 -2.99 1.24 14.61
C ALA A 182 -1.66 0.51 14.41
N LEU A 183 -1.39 0.06 13.18
CA LEU A 183 -0.11 -0.53 12.77
C LEU A 183 0.78 0.54 12.15
N ASN A 184 2.00 0.72 12.67
CA ASN A 184 2.95 1.67 12.12
C ASN A 184 3.78 1.04 11.01
N PHE A 185 3.61 1.47 9.76
CA PHE A 185 4.39 0.93 8.63
C PHE A 185 5.86 1.37 8.61
N ALA A 186 6.32 2.26 9.49
CA ALA A 186 7.75 2.52 9.66
C ALA A 186 8.42 1.44 10.51
N SER A 187 7.80 1.03 11.62
CA SER A 187 8.38 0.07 12.57
C SER A 187 7.84 -1.36 12.44
N GLY A 188 6.68 -1.56 11.81
CA GLY A 188 5.96 -2.83 11.80
C GLY A 188 5.22 -3.12 13.12
N GLU A 189 5.21 -2.18 14.06
CA GLU A 189 4.60 -2.36 15.39
C GLU A 189 3.18 -1.82 15.46
N ALA A 190 2.34 -2.49 16.26
CA ALA A 190 0.97 -2.07 16.53
C ALA A 190 0.83 -1.53 17.95
N ARG A 191 0.11 -0.42 18.13
CA ARG A 191 -0.18 0.17 19.45
C ARG A 191 -1.64 0.59 19.56
N ALA A 192 -2.14 0.70 20.79
CA ALA A 192 -3.46 1.23 21.10
C ALA A 192 -3.39 2.75 21.28
N TYR A 193 -4.38 3.45 20.77
CA TYR A 193 -4.45 4.91 20.79
C TYR A 193 -5.87 5.39 21.12
N PRO A 194 -6.02 6.56 21.77
CA PRO A 194 -7.32 7.17 21.96
C PRO A 194 -8.06 7.35 20.63
N LEU A 195 -9.38 7.16 20.62
CA LEU A 195 -10.20 7.30 19.40
C LEU A 195 -10.10 8.70 18.77
N ALA A 196 -9.71 9.72 19.55
CA ALA A 196 -9.47 11.09 19.10
C ALA A 196 -8.19 11.28 18.27
N SER A 197 -7.33 10.27 18.18
CA SER A 197 -6.08 10.32 17.41
C SER A 197 -6.34 10.31 15.90
N TYR A 198 -5.38 10.79 15.12
CA TYR A 198 -5.47 10.81 13.65
C TYR A 198 -4.39 9.93 13.04
N PHE A 199 -4.80 8.96 12.22
CA PHE A 199 -3.90 8.05 11.51
C PHE A 199 -4.35 7.84 10.07
N TYR A 200 -3.47 7.27 9.25
CA TYR A 200 -3.79 6.93 7.87
C TYR A 200 -4.80 5.77 7.83
N VAL A 201 -5.45 5.59 6.68
CA VAL A 201 -6.37 4.46 6.45
C VAL A 201 -6.12 3.87 5.07
N ARG A 202 -6.08 2.54 5.01
CA ARG A 202 -6.13 1.76 3.77
C ARG A 202 -7.28 0.77 3.90
N LEU A 203 -8.31 0.94 3.08
CA LEU A 203 -9.48 0.06 3.11
C LEU A 203 -9.19 -1.28 2.46
N VAL A 204 -9.92 -2.29 2.92
CA VAL A 204 -9.87 -3.65 2.41
C VAL A 204 -11.28 -4.16 2.15
N ARG A 205 -11.41 -5.15 1.28
CA ARG A 205 -12.63 -5.96 1.09
C ARG A 205 -12.25 -7.42 0.89
N GLY A 206 -13.24 -8.31 0.95
CA GLY A 206 -13.06 -9.75 0.73
C GLY A 206 -13.24 -10.60 1.99
N PRO A 207 -12.97 -11.92 1.89
CA PRO A 207 -13.26 -12.89 2.95
C PRO A 207 -12.35 -12.63 4.16
N GLY A 208 -12.92 -12.08 5.23
CA GLY A 208 -12.16 -11.68 6.41
C GLY A 208 -12.83 -10.56 7.19
N GLY A 209 -14.14 -10.66 7.43
CA GLY A 209 -14.87 -9.59 8.11
C GLY A 209 -16.00 -10.18 8.92
N SER A 210 -15.66 -10.70 10.09
CA SER A 210 -16.60 -10.88 11.20
C SER A 210 -15.80 -10.81 12.49
N PRO A 211 -16.37 -10.19 13.54
CA PRO A 211 -15.66 -9.62 14.68
C PRO A 211 -14.86 -10.63 15.52
#